data_AF-A0A3B0S9W4-F1
#
_entry.id   AF-A0A3B0S9W4-F1
#
_cell.length_a   1.000
_cell.length_b   1.000
_cell.length_c   1.000
_cell.angle_alpha   90.00
_cell.angle_beta   90.00
_cell.angle_gamma   90.00
#
_symmetry.space_group_name_H-M   'P 1'
#
loop_
_entity.id
_entity.type
_entity.pdbx_description
1 polymer ?
#
loop_
_entity_poly.entity_id
_entity_poly.type
_entity_poly.pdbx_seq_one_letter_code
_entity_poly.pdbx_strand_id
1 'polypeptide(L)'
;ASVFLVCAYRVYQTQEKAKAAALITPEAKPVDKQKPLGDLLDVDEIHLEFAGDLIPLALDNVHGLEPRIVKIRHYIASEFGFIISPIRLTDNLNLGPNEYLIKVQGVTAAKGMLYSERVLVIADDIDALPFPGKDTQEPVYHAPARWIEKSERDNAQAMGLAVIDPAEVISTHLLETIKQNFSRLATRRSIRRVFDEFSKTTDADRAAANRQLIDEFVPDKIPVEFVQSVIRLLLDEMVPVKNLPVVLEAIADGRAMFASPEDVNEYVRQRISRQFISKIQDSEGNLPLIQIGSDWEDIFTEHETVSETNHVDISLPPEEFNRFAQSVLTQINKAAQQSIFPAIVTSAKRRRFIRTVLHAKKIRNPVISYEEIDPTVKPTLLGVA
;
A
#
# COMPACT_ATOMS: atom_id res chain seq x y z
N ALA A 1 77.22 22.74 44.59
CA ALA A 1 76.04 21.84 44.73
C ALA A 1 74.80 22.37 43.98
N SER A 2 74.58 23.69 43.91
CA SER A 2 73.33 24.30 43.43
C SER A 2 73.08 24.25 41.91
N VAL A 3 74.13 24.21 41.09
CA VAL A 3 74.01 24.15 39.62
C VAL A 3 73.54 22.77 39.13
N PHE A 4 74.02 21.69 39.77
CA PHE A 4 73.63 20.33 39.41
C PHE A 4 72.15 20.03 39.72
N LEU A 5 71.59 20.63 40.78
CA LEU A 5 70.17 20.51 41.14
C LEU A 5 69.25 21.18 40.11
N VAL A 6 69.65 22.32 39.55
CA VAL A 6 68.85 23.04 38.53
C VAL A 6 68.88 22.31 37.19
N CYS A 7 70.02 21.72 36.82
CA CYS A 7 70.12 20.89 35.62
C CYS A 7 69.30 19.60 35.75
N ALA A 8 69.35 18.93 36.91
CA ALA A 8 68.55 17.73 37.16
C ALA A 8 67.03 18.02 37.13
N TYR A 9 66.60 19.15 37.69
CA TYR A 9 65.20 19.57 37.68
C TYR A 9 64.68 19.90 36.28
N ARG A 10 65.50 20.54 35.42
CA ARG A 10 65.14 20.81 34.02
C ARG A 10 65.07 19.54 33.17
N VAL A 11 65.95 18.58 33.40
CA VAL A 11 65.91 17.26 32.72
C VAL A 11 64.68 16.46 33.16
N TYR A 12 64.32 16.51 34.45
CA TYR A 12 63.11 15.88 34.96
C TYR A 12 61.84 16.50 34.35
N GLN A 13 61.74 17.84 34.29
CA GLN A 13 60.60 18.52 33.66
C GLN A 13 60.48 18.27 32.16
N THR A 14 61.60 18.11 31.44
CA THR A 14 61.57 17.78 30.01
C THR A 14 61.18 16.32 29.78
N GLN A 15 61.57 15.39 30.66
CA GLN A 15 61.12 14.00 30.61
C GLN A 15 59.63 13.82 30.98
N GLU A 16 59.13 14.56 31.97
CA GLU A 16 57.70 14.60 32.32
C GLU A 16 56.86 15.18 31.17
N LYS A 17 57.31 16.29 30.56
CA LYS A 17 56.64 16.86 29.38
C LYS A 17 56.70 15.94 28.16
N ALA A 18 57.80 15.21 27.97
CA ALA A 18 57.93 14.22 26.89
C ALA A 18 57.05 12.98 27.12
N LYS A 19 56.90 12.53 28.37
CA LYS A 19 55.96 11.43 28.74
C LYS A 19 54.50 11.86 28.66
N ALA A 20 54.17 13.10 29.03
CA ALA A 20 52.83 13.65 28.88
C ALA A 20 52.45 13.89 27.40
N ALA A 21 53.42 14.25 26.54
CA ALA A 21 53.22 14.37 25.10
C ALA A 21 53.12 13.01 24.38
N ALA A 22 53.64 11.93 24.97
CA ALA A 22 53.56 10.57 24.41
C ALA A 22 52.25 9.83 24.75
N LEU A 23 51.36 10.41 25.57
CA LEU A 23 50.05 9.86 25.94
C LEU A 23 48.88 10.47 25.16
N ILE A 24 49.14 11.41 24.24
CA ILE A 24 48.15 11.89 23.29
C ILE A 24 48.26 11.00 22.05
N THR A 25 47.65 9.83 22.11
CA THR A 25 47.30 9.07 20.91
C THR A 25 46.49 10.03 20.03
N PRO A 26 46.87 10.27 18.76
CA PRO A 26 45.98 10.98 17.86
C PRO A 26 44.69 10.17 17.81
N GLU A 27 43.56 10.76 18.23
CA GLU A 27 42.25 10.24 17.86
C GLU A 27 42.27 10.09 16.35
N ALA A 28 42.35 8.83 15.90
CA ALA A 28 42.24 8.50 14.51
C ALA A 28 40.90 9.08 14.05
N LYS A 29 40.95 10.12 13.21
CA LYS A 29 39.77 10.58 12.46
C LYS A 29 39.09 9.32 11.93
N PRO A 30 37.79 9.11 12.16
CA PRO A 30 37.10 7.95 11.61
C PRO A 30 37.33 8.02 10.10
N VAL A 31 38.11 7.07 9.58
CA VAL A 31 38.24 6.87 8.15
C VAL A 31 36.81 6.61 7.70
N ASP A 32 36.29 7.49 6.86
CA ASP A 32 35.00 7.31 6.20
C ASP A 32 35.12 6.00 5.41
N LYS A 33 34.72 4.90 6.04
CA LYS A 33 34.68 3.60 5.42
C LYS A 33 33.59 3.74 4.38
N GLN A 34 34.00 3.98 3.13
CA GLN A 34 33.13 3.97 1.97
C GLN A 34 32.18 2.80 2.14
N LYS A 35 30.88 3.09 2.14
CA LYS A 35 29.86 2.05 2.28
C LYS A 35 30.14 0.97 1.23
N PRO A 36 30.13 -0.32 1.61
CA PRO A 36 30.26 -1.41 0.66
C PRO A 36 29.31 -1.19 -0.53
N LEU A 37 29.74 -1.52 -1.76
CA LEU A 37 28.88 -1.41 -2.93
C LEU A 37 27.56 -2.18 -2.76
N GLY A 38 27.55 -3.25 -1.95
CA GLY A 38 26.35 -4.00 -1.59
C GLY A 38 25.27 -3.13 -0.91
N ASP A 39 25.64 -2.18 -0.06
CA ASP A 39 24.70 -1.29 0.62
C ASP A 39 24.00 -0.34 -0.36
N LEU A 40 24.64 -0.04 -1.49
CA LEU A 40 24.05 0.77 -2.57
C LEU A 40 23.06 -0.04 -3.43
N LEU A 41 23.17 -1.37 -3.41
CA LEU A 41 22.28 -2.28 -4.13
C LEU A 41 21.09 -2.75 -3.27
N ASP A 42 21.19 -2.63 -1.94
CA ASP A 42 20.11 -2.97 -1.00
C ASP A 42 19.07 -1.83 -0.95
N VAL A 43 18.20 -1.82 -1.97
CA VAL A 43 17.12 -0.84 -2.09
C VAL A 43 15.98 -1.18 -1.14
N ASP A 44 15.53 -0.20 -0.37
CA ASP A 44 14.36 -0.36 0.49
C ASP A 44 13.07 -0.58 -0.34
N GLU A 45 12.24 -1.56 0.06
CA GLU A 45 10.97 -1.82 -0.63
C GLU A 45 9.97 -0.67 -0.47
N ILE A 46 9.95 -0.02 0.71
CA ILE A 46 9.12 1.15 1.00
C ILE A 46 9.99 2.16 1.77
N HIS A 47 10.10 3.37 1.24
CA HIS A 47 10.94 4.42 1.81
C HIS A 47 10.19 5.74 1.78
N LEU A 48 10.10 6.38 2.94
CA LEU A 48 9.47 7.67 3.10
C LEU A 48 10.53 8.71 3.49
N GLU A 49 10.69 9.70 2.62
CA GLU A 49 11.67 10.78 2.73
C GLU A 49 10.96 12.09 3.08
N PHE A 50 11.61 12.94 3.87
CA PHE A 50 11.03 14.20 4.30
C PHE A 50 12.04 15.33 4.32
N ALA A 51 11.55 16.55 4.13
CA ALA A 51 12.30 17.75 4.40
C ALA A 51 12.65 17.87 5.90
N GLY A 52 13.76 18.56 6.20
CA GLY A 52 14.29 18.64 7.57
C GLY A 52 13.32 19.25 8.59
N ASP A 53 12.42 20.14 8.17
CA ASP A 53 11.39 20.76 9.01
C ASP A 53 10.27 19.79 9.44
N LEU A 54 10.17 18.63 8.81
CA LEU A 54 9.21 17.57 9.17
C LEU A 54 9.80 16.51 10.11
N ILE A 55 11.10 16.57 10.42
CA ILE A 55 11.75 15.63 11.35
C ILE A 55 11.03 15.54 12.70
N PRO A 56 10.63 16.67 13.35
CA PRO A 56 9.89 16.59 14.61
C PRO A 56 8.55 15.84 14.50
N LEU A 57 7.85 15.99 13.37
CA LEU A 57 6.61 15.25 13.09
C LEU A 57 6.87 13.74 12.95
N ALA A 58 7.99 13.37 12.33
CA ALA A 58 8.35 11.98 12.11
C ALA A 58 8.80 11.27 13.40
N LEU A 59 9.60 11.94 14.23
CA LEU A 59 10.26 11.36 15.41
C LEU A 59 9.48 11.50 16.73
N ASP A 60 8.27 12.06 16.72
CA ASP A 60 7.41 12.05 17.91
C ASP A 60 6.99 10.61 18.25
N ASN A 61 7.45 10.12 19.41
CA ASN A 61 7.24 8.74 19.87
C ASN A 61 5.76 8.39 20.14
N VAL A 62 4.90 9.39 20.37
CA VAL A 62 3.49 9.19 20.73
C VAL A 62 2.57 9.51 19.57
N HIS A 63 2.78 10.66 18.92
CA HIS A 63 1.88 11.18 17.89
C HIS A 63 2.49 11.17 16.48
N GLY A 64 3.78 10.85 16.37
CA GLY A 64 4.52 10.83 15.12
C GLY A 64 4.25 9.60 14.25
N LEU A 65 5.17 9.35 13.32
CA LEU A 65 4.93 8.40 12.23
C LEU A 65 5.25 6.96 12.60
N GLU A 66 6.20 6.71 13.50
CA GLU A 66 6.56 5.36 13.91
C GLU A 66 5.37 4.54 14.47
N PRO A 67 4.60 5.01 15.48
CA PRO A 67 3.44 4.26 15.98
C PRO A 67 2.36 4.09 14.91
N ARG A 68 2.24 5.04 13.97
CA ARG A 68 1.28 4.96 12.85
C ARG A 68 1.72 3.94 11.80
N ILE A 69 3.00 3.85 11.48
CA ILE A 69 3.58 2.83 10.60
C ILE A 69 3.34 1.43 11.17
N VAL A 70 3.52 1.26 12.48
CA VAL A 70 3.19 0.01 13.16
C VAL A 70 1.71 -0.34 12.94
N LYS A 71 0.79 0.62 13.15
CA LYS A 71 -0.65 0.40 12.90
C LYS A 71 -0.96 0.08 11.44
N ILE A 72 -0.32 0.76 10.48
CA ILE A 72 -0.48 0.49 9.04
C ILE A 72 -0.07 -0.95 8.72
N ARG A 73 1.09 -1.40 9.20
CA ARG A 73 1.58 -2.76 8.96
C ARG A 73 0.64 -3.80 9.56
N HIS A 74 0.15 -3.58 10.79
CA HIS A 74 -0.83 -4.47 11.42
C HIS A 74 -2.14 -4.51 10.65
N TYR A 75 -2.66 -3.35 10.22
CA TYR A 75 -3.87 -3.24 9.42
C TYR A 75 -3.74 -4.01 8.12
N ILE A 76 -2.64 -3.87 7.38
CA ILE A 76 -2.43 -4.60 6.12
C ILE A 76 -2.41 -6.12 6.37
N ALA A 77 -1.70 -6.56 7.42
CA ALA A 77 -1.64 -7.97 7.78
C ALA A 77 -3.01 -8.53 8.18
N SER A 78 -3.79 -7.81 8.98
CA SER A 78 -5.11 -8.26 9.45
C SER A 78 -6.17 -8.21 8.35
N GLU A 79 -6.17 -7.15 7.54
CA GLU A 79 -7.21 -6.91 6.55
C GLU A 79 -7.00 -7.64 5.24
N PHE A 80 -5.75 -7.81 4.82
CA PHE A 80 -5.39 -8.40 3.54
C PHE A 80 -4.62 -9.72 3.66
N GLY A 81 -4.14 -10.11 4.85
CA GLY A 81 -3.32 -11.31 4.99
C GLY A 81 -1.92 -11.18 4.42
N PHE A 82 -1.46 -9.94 4.23
CA PHE A 82 -0.22 -9.63 3.55
C PHE A 82 0.75 -8.92 4.49
N ILE A 83 2.01 -9.34 4.50
CA ILE A 83 3.04 -8.73 5.35
C ILE A 83 4.00 -7.94 4.46
N ILE A 84 3.95 -6.61 4.60
CA ILE A 84 4.90 -5.71 3.93
C ILE A 84 6.23 -5.62 4.69
N SER A 85 7.28 -5.31 3.94
CA SER A 85 8.60 -4.98 4.48
C SER A 85 8.56 -3.76 5.42
N PRO A 86 9.59 -3.60 6.28
CA PRO A 86 9.75 -2.39 7.08
C PRO A 86 9.75 -1.13 6.19
N ILE A 87 9.17 -0.06 6.71
CA ILE A 87 9.13 1.24 6.04
C ILE A 87 10.32 2.04 6.55
N ARG A 88 11.27 2.40 5.68
CA ARG A 88 12.39 3.25 6.06
C ARG A 88 11.96 4.71 6.12
N LEU A 89 12.42 5.43 7.14
CA LEU A 89 12.25 6.87 7.29
C LEU A 89 13.63 7.55 7.23
N THR A 90 13.79 8.53 6.35
CA THR A 90 15.01 9.37 6.32
C THR A 90 14.67 10.82 6.03
N ASP A 91 15.49 11.74 6.50
CA ASP A 91 15.51 13.09 5.98
C ASP A 91 16.13 13.10 4.57
N ASN A 92 15.75 14.08 3.75
CA ASN A 92 16.35 14.33 2.46
C ASN A 92 16.54 15.84 2.29
N LEU A 93 17.80 16.27 2.33
CA LEU A 93 18.21 17.67 2.24
C LEU A 93 17.91 18.32 0.87
N ASN A 94 17.58 17.53 -0.15
CA ASN A 94 17.22 18.02 -1.47
C ASN A 94 15.73 18.36 -1.61
N LEU A 95 14.90 18.01 -0.62
CA LEU A 95 13.48 18.33 -0.63
C LEU A 95 13.23 19.79 -0.26
N GLY A 96 12.21 20.37 -0.89
CA GLY A 96 11.74 21.70 -0.51
C GLY A 96 11.13 21.71 0.89
N PRO A 97 11.00 22.88 1.54
CA PRO A 97 10.36 22.96 2.85
C PRO A 97 8.96 22.34 2.82
N ASN A 98 8.55 21.67 3.90
CA ASN A 98 7.26 21.01 4.05
C ASN A 98 7.03 19.81 3.10
N GLU A 99 8.00 19.41 2.27
CA GLU A 99 7.81 18.34 1.29
C GLU A 99 8.14 16.95 1.87
N TYR A 100 7.39 15.95 1.41
CA TYR A 100 7.71 14.53 1.63
C TYR A 100 7.55 13.72 0.34
N LEU A 101 8.31 12.63 0.23
CA LEU A 101 8.24 11.66 -0.87
C LEU A 101 8.01 10.25 -0.32
N ILE A 102 7.09 9.51 -0.95
CA ILE A 102 6.93 8.08 -0.74
C ILE A 102 7.55 7.36 -1.95
N LYS A 103 8.54 6.52 -1.71
CA LYS A 103 9.20 5.67 -2.70
C LYS A 103 8.81 4.22 -2.48
N VAL A 104 8.60 3.51 -3.58
CA VAL A 104 8.41 2.06 -3.61
C VAL A 104 9.51 1.49 -4.49
N GLN A 105 10.32 0.58 -3.92
CA GLN A 105 11.45 -0.06 -4.61
C GLN A 105 12.38 0.97 -5.28
N GLY A 106 12.70 2.06 -4.57
CA GLY A 106 13.58 3.13 -5.02
C GLY A 106 12.95 4.16 -5.99
N VAL A 107 11.72 3.95 -6.45
CA VAL A 107 11.02 4.86 -7.38
C VAL A 107 9.98 5.69 -6.63
N THR A 108 9.93 7.00 -6.88
CA THR A 108 8.90 7.87 -6.31
C THR A 108 7.51 7.42 -6.77
N ALA A 109 6.71 6.95 -5.82
CA ALA A 109 5.34 6.52 -6.03
C ALA A 109 4.36 7.66 -5.72
N ALA A 110 4.68 8.50 -4.75
CA ALA A 110 3.85 9.64 -4.36
C ALA A 110 4.68 10.76 -3.71
N LYS A 111 4.12 11.96 -3.68
CA LYS A 111 4.71 13.14 -3.02
C LYS A 111 3.62 14.06 -2.49
N GLY A 112 3.95 14.91 -1.53
CA GLY A 112 3.02 15.90 -1.02
C GLY A 112 3.68 16.94 -0.13
N MET A 113 2.87 17.84 0.41
CA MET A 113 3.30 18.85 1.36
C MET A 113 2.55 18.70 2.70
N LEU A 114 3.23 18.97 3.81
CA LEU A 114 2.68 18.93 5.17
C LEU A 114 3.12 20.14 5.96
N TYR A 115 2.22 20.70 6.76
CA TYR A 115 2.54 21.83 7.62
C TYR A 115 2.38 21.41 9.08
N SER A 116 3.49 21.14 9.77
CA SER A 116 3.51 20.59 11.14
C SER A 116 2.72 21.43 12.16
N GLU A 117 2.64 22.75 11.95
CA GLU A 117 1.92 23.70 12.82
C GLU A 117 0.50 24.04 12.38
N ARG A 118 -0.06 23.27 11.44
CA ARG A 118 -1.43 23.46 10.92
C ARG A 118 -2.24 22.18 11.05
N VAL A 119 -3.53 22.30 10.78
CA VAL A 119 -4.45 21.16 10.58
C VAL A 119 -5.11 21.29 9.20
N LEU A 120 -5.42 20.15 8.59
CA LEU A 120 -6.09 20.11 7.30
C LEU A 120 -7.60 20.03 7.51
N VAL A 121 -8.35 20.90 6.83
CA VAL A 121 -9.81 20.84 6.80
C VAL A 121 -10.27 20.48 5.40
N ILE A 122 -11.08 19.43 5.27
CA ILE A 122 -11.69 19.03 4.00
C ILE A 122 -13.08 19.67 3.91
N ALA A 123 -13.39 20.29 2.77
CA ALA A 123 -14.70 20.85 2.49
C ALA A 123 -14.97 20.87 0.98
N ASP A 124 -16.23 20.65 0.59
CA ASP A 124 -16.62 20.71 -0.83
C ASP A 124 -16.51 22.13 -1.41
N ASP A 125 -16.82 23.13 -0.58
CA ASP A 125 -16.70 24.55 -0.90
C ASP A 125 -15.63 25.21 0.01
N ILE A 126 -14.44 25.40 -0.56
CA ILE A 126 -13.29 25.99 0.12
C ILE A 126 -13.46 27.50 0.31
N ASP A 127 -14.22 28.16 -0.55
CA ASP A 127 -14.47 29.61 -0.46
C ASP A 127 -15.44 29.92 0.69
N ALA A 128 -16.31 28.97 1.05
CA ALA A 128 -17.21 29.07 2.20
C ALA A 128 -16.51 28.89 3.56
N LEU A 129 -15.24 28.45 3.61
CA LEU A 129 -14.53 28.25 4.87
C LEU A 129 -14.15 29.61 5.51
N PRO A 130 -14.59 29.91 6.75
CA PRO A 130 -14.31 31.19 7.42
C PRO A 130 -12.87 31.30 7.93
N PHE A 131 -12.08 30.23 7.81
CA PHE A 131 -10.73 30.13 8.33
C PHE A 131 -9.71 30.58 7.28
N PRO A 132 -8.82 31.53 7.60
CA PRO A 132 -7.69 31.83 6.73
C PRO A 132 -6.71 30.64 6.71
N GLY A 133 -6.09 30.40 5.55
CA GLY A 133 -5.20 29.25 5.42
C GLY A 133 -4.58 29.13 4.03
N LYS A 134 -4.00 27.95 3.79
CA LYS A 134 -3.45 27.59 2.47
C LYS A 134 -4.32 26.53 1.83
N ASP A 135 -4.92 26.87 0.70
CA ASP A 135 -5.72 25.93 -0.09
C ASP A 135 -4.82 24.85 -0.69
N THR A 136 -5.35 23.63 -0.74
CA THR A 136 -4.67 22.43 -1.21
C THR A 136 -5.71 21.41 -1.65
N GLN A 137 -5.24 20.25 -2.10
CA GLN A 137 -6.02 19.04 -2.20
C GLN A 137 -5.50 18.00 -1.20
N GLU A 138 -6.39 17.22 -0.63
CA GLU A 138 -6.03 16.02 0.14
C GLU A 138 -5.34 15.01 -0.81
N PRO A 139 -4.21 14.39 -0.42
CA PRO A 139 -3.34 13.67 -1.36
C PRO A 139 -3.91 12.33 -1.90
N VAL A 140 -4.92 11.72 -1.28
CA VAL A 140 -5.44 10.41 -1.68
C VAL A 140 -6.62 10.53 -2.64
N TYR A 141 -7.64 11.26 -2.21
CA TYR A 141 -8.93 11.41 -2.88
C TYR A 141 -9.00 12.72 -3.67
N HIS A 142 -8.00 13.60 -3.53
CA HIS A 142 -7.93 14.90 -4.19
C HIS A 142 -9.11 15.80 -3.81
N ALA A 143 -9.70 15.56 -2.64
CA ALA A 143 -10.76 16.39 -2.10
C ALA A 143 -10.24 17.81 -1.84
N PRO A 144 -11.01 18.86 -2.15
CA PRO A 144 -10.61 20.22 -1.81
C PRO A 144 -10.40 20.36 -0.31
N ALA A 145 -9.30 21.01 0.08
CA ALA A 145 -8.96 21.16 1.49
C ALA A 145 -8.18 22.46 1.77
N ARG A 146 -8.16 22.91 3.02
CA ARG A 146 -7.40 24.08 3.48
C ARG A 146 -6.59 23.77 4.73
N TRP A 147 -5.33 24.16 4.73
CA TRP A 147 -4.47 24.14 5.92
C TRP A 147 -4.71 25.39 6.76
N ILE A 148 -5.31 25.22 7.94
CA ILE A 148 -5.64 26.30 8.88
C ILE A 148 -4.74 26.25 10.11
N GLU A 149 -4.68 27.34 10.87
CA GLU A 149 -3.93 27.37 12.14
C GLU A 149 -4.50 26.36 13.14
N LYS A 150 -3.63 25.73 13.95
CA LYS A 150 -4.06 24.77 14.99
C LYS A 150 -5.07 25.37 15.97
N SER A 151 -5.01 26.68 16.23
CA SER A 151 -5.94 27.39 17.11
C SER A 151 -7.39 27.37 16.61
N GLU A 152 -7.60 27.21 15.31
CA GLU A 152 -8.93 27.17 14.71
C GLU A 152 -9.56 25.76 14.70
N ARG A 153 -8.84 24.74 15.20
CA ARG A 153 -9.33 23.34 15.25
C ARG A 153 -10.71 23.25 15.89
N ASP A 154 -10.85 23.77 17.11
CA ASP A 154 -12.08 23.60 17.90
C ASP A 154 -13.26 24.33 17.23
N ASN A 155 -13.00 25.49 16.61
CA ASN A 155 -14.00 26.23 15.84
C ASN A 155 -14.44 25.43 14.60
N ALA A 156 -13.50 24.86 13.84
CA ALA A 156 -13.81 24.05 12.66
C ALA A 156 -14.57 22.77 13.03
N GLN A 157 -14.19 22.10 14.11
CA GLN A 157 -14.91 20.92 14.62
C GLN A 157 -16.32 21.27 15.11
N ALA A 158 -16.50 22.42 15.77
CA ALA A 158 -17.82 22.90 16.19
C ALA A 158 -18.76 23.19 15.01
N MET A 159 -18.21 23.48 13.82
CA MET A 159 -18.95 23.62 12.57
C MET A 159 -19.24 22.27 11.87
N GLY A 160 -18.81 21.15 12.44
CA GLY A 160 -18.98 19.82 11.87
C GLY A 160 -18.02 19.48 10.73
N LEU A 161 -16.94 20.26 10.56
CA LEU A 161 -15.96 20.02 9.51
C LEU A 161 -14.98 18.91 9.89
N ALA A 162 -14.53 18.16 8.89
CA ALA A 162 -13.50 17.14 9.06
C ALA A 162 -12.12 17.80 9.22
N VAL A 163 -11.57 17.73 10.43
CA VAL A 163 -10.25 18.30 10.77
C VAL A 163 -9.24 17.16 10.97
N ILE A 164 -8.14 17.19 10.23
CA ILE A 164 -7.17 16.10 10.12
C ILE A 164 -5.76 16.60 10.47
N ASP A 165 -5.04 15.82 11.27
CA ASP A 165 -3.67 16.14 11.67
C ASP A 165 -2.63 15.85 10.55
N PRO A 166 -1.52 16.62 10.46
CA PRO A 166 -0.48 16.37 9.44
C PRO A 166 0.06 14.94 9.42
N ALA A 167 0.27 14.34 10.60
CA ALA A 167 0.73 12.95 10.72
C ALA A 167 -0.32 11.95 10.20
N GLU A 168 -1.60 12.28 10.30
CA GLU A 168 -2.69 11.46 9.76
C GLU A 168 -2.79 11.60 8.24
N VAL A 169 -2.68 12.81 7.70
CA VAL A 169 -2.65 13.06 6.25
C VAL A 169 -1.61 12.17 5.56
N ILE A 170 -0.37 12.20 6.05
CA ILE A 170 0.68 11.37 5.45
C ILE A 170 0.52 9.88 5.74
N SER A 171 -0.01 9.50 6.90
CA SER A 171 -0.25 8.08 7.21
C SER A 171 -1.29 7.47 6.27
N THR A 172 -2.37 8.21 5.99
CA THR A 172 -3.40 7.81 5.03
C THR A 172 -2.82 7.76 3.62
N HIS A 173 -2.03 8.76 3.23
CA HIS A 173 -1.37 8.76 1.93
C HIS A 173 -0.38 7.59 1.77
N LEU A 174 0.39 7.28 2.82
CA LEU A 174 1.31 6.14 2.85
C LEU A 174 0.57 4.81 2.71
N LEU A 175 -0.49 4.60 3.50
CA LEU A 175 -1.31 3.39 3.42
C LEU A 175 -1.88 3.18 2.02
N GLU A 176 -2.47 4.22 1.44
CA GLU A 176 -3.09 4.11 0.12
C GLU A 176 -2.05 3.96 -1.00
N THR A 177 -0.89 4.60 -0.87
CA THR A 177 0.24 4.38 -1.80
C THR A 177 0.74 2.94 -1.74
N ILE A 178 0.85 2.36 -0.53
CA ILE A 178 1.25 0.97 -0.35
C ILE A 178 0.22 0.03 -0.96
N LYS A 179 -1.08 0.23 -0.71
CA LYS A 179 -2.17 -0.57 -1.28
C LYS A 179 -2.13 -0.55 -2.81
N GLN A 180 -2.00 0.64 -3.41
CA GLN A 180 -1.87 0.80 -4.86
C GLN A 180 -0.63 0.10 -5.46
N ASN A 181 0.34 -0.27 -4.63
CA ASN A 181 1.55 -0.96 -5.03
C ASN A 181 1.66 -2.39 -4.47
N PHE A 182 0.57 -2.98 -3.95
CA PHE A 182 0.61 -4.34 -3.43
C PHE A 182 1.14 -5.34 -4.44
N SER A 183 0.77 -5.23 -5.72
CA SER A 183 1.25 -6.14 -6.76
C SER A 183 2.77 -6.05 -6.97
N ARG A 184 3.39 -4.89 -6.73
CA ARG A 184 4.86 -4.72 -6.76
C ARG A 184 5.52 -5.23 -5.48
N LEU A 185 4.87 -5.00 -4.34
CA LEU A 185 5.37 -5.38 -3.01
C LEU A 185 5.22 -6.88 -2.73
N ALA A 186 4.35 -7.59 -3.46
CA ALA A 186 4.18 -9.05 -3.41
C ALA A 186 5.38 -9.78 -4.04
N THR A 187 6.56 -9.61 -3.43
CA THR A 187 7.81 -10.24 -3.83
C THR A 187 7.91 -11.67 -3.29
N ARG A 188 8.84 -12.49 -3.81
CA ARG A 188 9.10 -13.82 -3.23
C ARG A 188 9.52 -13.73 -1.76
N ARG A 189 10.20 -12.65 -1.38
CA ARG A 189 10.60 -12.39 0.02
C ARG A 189 9.37 -12.14 0.89
N SER A 190 8.42 -11.32 0.45
CA SER A 190 7.21 -11.05 1.21
C SER A 190 6.31 -12.29 1.34
N ILE A 191 6.17 -13.11 0.28
CA ILE A 191 5.39 -14.36 0.34
C ILE A 191 6.00 -15.35 1.33
N ARG A 192 7.32 -15.56 1.29
CA ARG A 192 8.03 -16.39 2.29
C ARG A 192 7.83 -15.85 3.70
N ARG A 193 7.89 -14.53 3.87
CA ARG A 193 7.65 -13.89 5.17
C ARG A 193 6.23 -14.16 5.69
N VAL A 194 5.22 -14.15 4.82
CA VAL A 194 3.84 -14.52 5.18
C VAL A 194 3.78 -15.97 5.67
N PHE A 195 4.41 -16.91 4.96
CA PHE A 195 4.48 -18.32 5.39
C PHE A 195 5.19 -18.48 6.74
N ASP A 196 6.35 -17.83 6.91
CA ASP A 196 7.13 -17.89 8.14
C ASP A 196 6.33 -17.41 9.35
N GLU A 197 5.61 -16.30 9.23
CA GLU A 197 4.82 -15.72 10.32
C GLU A 197 3.52 -16.50 10.56
N PHE A 198 2.91 -17.06 9.52
CA PHE A 198 1.76 -17.95 9.66
C PHE A 198 2.10 -19.20 10.47
N SER A 199 3.32 -19.71 10.37
CA SER A 199 3.84 -20.84 11.17
C SER A 199 4.44 -20.45 12.52
N LYS A 200 4.30 -19.21 13.00
CA LYS A 200 4.84 -18.71 14.28
C LYS A 200 3.76 -18.18 15.21
N THR A 201 2.63 -18.89 15.29
CA THR A 201 1.58 -18.56 16.25
C THR A 201 2.04 -18.84 17.68
N THR A 202 1.44 -18.15 18.65
CA THR A 202 1.68 -18.38 20.09
C THR A 202 1.26 -19.77 20.56
N ASP A 203 0.26 -20.35 19.90
CA ASP A 203 -0.17 -21.74 20.07
C ASP A 203 0.74 -22.65 19.23
N ALA A 204 1.44 -23.56 19.91
CA ALA A 204 2.43 -24.45 19.31
C ALA A 204 1.81 -25.51 18.40
N ASP A 205 0.63 -26.04 18.75
CA ASP A 205 -0.05 -27.07 17.96
C ASP A 205 -0.58 -26.45 16.65
N ARG A 206 -1.12 -25.24 16.73
CA ARG A 206 -1.52 -24.47 15.54
C ARG A 206 -0.32 -24.10 14.67
N ALA A 207 0.80 -23.71 15.26
CA ALA A 207 2.01 -23.39 14.52
C ALA A 207 2.53 -24.60 13.75
N ALA A 208 2.52 -25.79 14.38
CA ALA A 208 2.90 -27.05 13.75
C ALA A 208 1.94 -27.44 12.61
N ALA A 209 0.63 -27.36 12.83
CA ALA A 209 -0.38 -27.64 11.80
C ALA A 209 -0.27 -26.68 10.60
N ASN A 210 -0.06 -25.38 10.85
CA ASN A 210 0.13 -24.38 9.81
C ASN A 210 1.38 -24.66 8.96
N ARG A 211 2.48 -25.07 9.60
CA ARG A 211 3.71 -25.48 8.90
C ARG A 211 3.46 -26.73 8.05
N GLN A 212 2.85 -27.75 8.62
CA GLN A 212 2.51 -28.99 7.89
C GLN A 212 1.64 -28.70 6.66
N LEU A 213 0.66 -27.81 6.80
CA LEU A 213 -0.18 -27.39 5.67
C LEU A 213 0.65 -26.71 4.57
N ILE A 214 1.56 -25.80 4.92
CA ILE A 214 2.44 -25.17 3.93
C ILE A 214 3.32 -26.23 3.24
N ASP A 215 3.95 -27.12 4.01
CA ASP A 215 4.84 -28.17 3.49
C ASP A 215 4.11 -29.16 2.57
N GLU A 216 2.80 -29.40 2.78
CA GLU A 216 1.99 -30.26 1.93
C GLU A 216 1.75 -29.65 0.53
N PHE A 217 1.62 -28.32 0.44
CA PHE A 217 1.32 -27.63 -0.81
C PHE A 217 2.58 -27.08 -1.51
N VAL A 218 3.54 -26.56 -0.75
CA VAL A 218 4.66 -25.76 -1.26
C VAL A 218 5.99 -26.37 -0.80
N PRO A 219 6.96 -26.61 -1.70
CA PRO A 219 6.97 -26.28 -3.13
C PRO A 219 6.40 -27.38 -4.05
N ASP A 220 6.08 -28.56 -3.51
CA ASP A 220 5.92 -29.77 -4.32
C ASP A 220 4.65 -29.79 -5.18
N LYS A 221 3.49 -29.39 -4.64
CA LYS A 221 2.24 -29.28 -5.41
C LYS A 221 2.18 -27.96 -6.18
N ILE A 222 2.63 -26.88 -5.55
CA ILE A 222 2.62 -25.52 -6.10
C ILE A 222 3.97 -24.85 -5.82
N PRO A 223 4.72 -24.46 -6.86
CA PRO A 223 5.94 -23.68 -6.69
C PRO A 223 5.66 -22.32 -6.06
N VAL A 224 6.58 -21.82 -5.23
CA VAL A 224 6.43 -20.53 -4.51
C VAL A 224 6.18 -19.37 -5.48
N GLU A 225 6.84 -19.37 -6.65
CA GLU A 225 6.66 -18.37 -7.69
C GLU A 225 5.26 -18.39 -8.31
N PHE A 226 4.59 -19.55 -8.32
CA PHE A 226 3.22 -19.66 -8.79
C PHE A 226 2.26 -19.11 -7.73
N VAL A 227 2.45 -19.46 -6.46
CA VAL A 227 1.69 -18.85 -5.35
C VAL A 227 1.84 -17.33 -5.34
N GLN A 228 3.08 -16.83 -5.48
CA GLN A 228 3.36 -15.40 -5.59
C GLN A 228 2.58 -14.77 -6.75
N SER A 229 2.57 -15.40 -7.93
CA SER A 229 1.88 -14.86 -9.10
C SER A 229 0.38 -14.73 -8.88
N VAL A 230 -0.27 -15.73 -8.27
CA VAL A 230 -1.71 -15.67 -7.97
C VAL A 230 -2.00 -14.65 -6.86
N ILE A 231 -1.29 -14.68 -5.74
CA ILE A 231 -1.48 -13.72 -4.63
C ILE A 231 -1.28 -12.28 -5.11
N ARG A 232 -0.32 -12.05 -6.00
CA ARG A 232 -0.08 -10.74 -6.61
C ARG A 232 -1.32 -10.23 -7.37
N LEU A 233 -1.97 -11.11 -8.14
CA LEU A 233 -3.19 -10.75 -8.89
C LEU A 233 -4.38 -10.49 -7.95
N LEU A 234 -4.56 -11.33 -6.93
CA LEU A 234 -5.59 -11.11 -5.90
C LEU A 234 -5.42 -9.75 -5.21
N LEU A 235 -4.20 -9.43 -4.77
CA LEU A 235 -3.92 -8.18 -4.07
C LEU A 235 -3.99 -6.94 -4.98
N ASP A 236 -3.70 -7.07 -6.29
CA ASP A 236 -3.89 -5.98 -7.28
C ASP A 236 -5.36 -5.54 -7.40
N GLU A 237 -6.27 -6.45 -7.04
CA GLU A 237 -7.71 -6.23 -7.00
C GLU A 237 -8.24 -6.04 -5.57
N MET A 238 -7.35 -5.79 -4.61
CA MET A 238 -7.67 -5.62 -3.18
C MET A 238 -8.40 -6.83 -2.57
N VAL A 239 -8.25 -8.02 -3.14
CA VAL A 239 -8.81 -9.26 -2.60
C VAL A 239 -7.95 -9.74 -1.43
N PRO A 240 -8.49 -9.84 -0.21
CA PRO A 240 -7.75 -10.34 0.94
C PRO A 240 -7.34 -11.81 0.78
N VAL A 241 -6.10 -12.11 1.15
CA VAL A 241 -5.53 -13.48 1.23
C VAL A 241 -5.33 -13.94 2.68
N LYS A 242 -6.08 -13.34 3.62
CA LYS A 242 -5.94 -13.59 5.07
C LYS A 242 -6.28 -15.00 5.51
N ASN A 243 -7.18 -15.69 4.81
CA ASN A 243 -7.42 -17.11 5.04
C ASN A 243 -6.48 -17.95 4.18
N LEU A 244 -5.20 -17.96 4.57
CA LEU A 244 -4.14 -18.60 3.80
C LEU A 244 -4.40 -20.09 3.49
N PRO A 245 -4.92 -20.92 4.44
CA PRO A 245 -5.27 -22.31 4.12
C PRO A 245 -6.22 -22.46 2.94
N VAL A 246 -7.34 -21.74 2.95
CA VAL A 246 -8.34 -21.81 1.88
C VAL A 246 -7.79 -21.26 0.56
N VAL A 247 -6.93 -20.23 0.63
CA VAL A 247 -6.26 -19.69 -0.55
C VAL A 247 -5.31 -20.73 -1.16
N LEU A 248 -4.49 -21.40 -0.36
CA LEU A 248 -3.55 -22.43 -0.85
C LEU A 248 -4.28 -23.64 -1.44
N GLU A 249 -5.35 -24.11 -0.79
CA GLU A 249 -6.22 -25.17 -1.31
C GLU A 249 -6.83 -24.77 -2.66
N ALA A 250 -7.42 -23.57 -2.75
CA ALA A 250 -8.02 -23.08 -3.98
C ALA A 250 -6.99 -22.91 -5.11
N ILE A 251 -5.75 -22.49 -4.79
CA ILE A 251 -4.67 -22.42 -5.78
C ILE A 251 -4.30 -23.83 -6.25
N ALA A 252 -4.23 -24.82 -5.35
CA ALA A 252 -3.88 -26.19 -5.70
C ALA A 252 -4.92 -26.81 -6.63
N ASP A 253 -6.21 -26.68 -6.26
CA ASP A 253 -7.35 -27.13 -7.06
C ASP A 253 -7.35 -26.46 -8.43
N GLY A 254 -7.23 -25.13 -8.46
CA GLY A 254 -7.19 -24.36 -9.69
C GLY A 254 -6.00 -24.76 -10.57
N ARG A 255 -4.82 -25.00 -9.97
CA ARG A 255 -3.61 -25.39 -10.69
C ARG A 255 -3.74 -26.75 -11.38
N ALA A 256 -4.56 -27.65 -10.84
CA ALA A 256 -4.85 -28.94 -11.48
C ALA A 256 -5.69 -28.80 -12.75
N MET A 257 -6.45 -27.71 -12.88
CA MET A 257 -7.35 -27.43 -14.01
C MET A 257 -6.77 -26.44 -15.01
N PHE A 258 -5.99 -25.47 -14.53
CA PHE A 258 -5.55 -24.32 -15.32
C PHE A 258 -4.03 -24.13 -15.30
N ALA A 259 -3.50 -23.77 -16.47
CA ALA A 259 -2.06 -23.59 -16.67
C ALA A 259 -1.58 -22.16 -16.30
N SER A 260 -2.39 -21.13 -16.53
CA SER A 260 -2.00 -19.74 -16.29
C SER A 260 -2.32 -19.32 -14.85
N PRO A 261 -1.47 -18.50 -14.19
CA PRO A 261 -1.81 -17.89 -12.91
C PRO A 261 -3.09 -17.05 -12.96
N GLU A 262 -3.40 -16.47 -14.12
CA GLU A 262 -4.56 -15.63 -14.32
C GLU A 262 -5.88 -16.42 -14.29
N ASP A 263 -5.92 -17.58 -14.94
CA ASP A 263 -7.10 -18.47 -14.88
C ASP A 263 -7.26 -19.07 -13.48
N VAL A 264 -6.14 -19.44 -12.83
CA VAL A 264 -6.16 -19.88 -11.43
C VAL A 264 -6.65 -18.75 -10.51
N ASN A 265 -6.28 -17.50 -10.77
CA ASN A 265 -6.77 -16.35 -10.00
C ASN A 265 -8.30 -16.23 -10.08
N GLU A 266 -8.90 -16.34 -11.27
CA GLU A 266 -10.37 -16.32 -11.41
C GLU A 266 -11.04 -17.46 -10.64
N TYR A 267 -10.48 -18.68 -10.73
CA TYR A 267 -10.97 -19.82 -9.95
C TYR A 267 -10.88 -19.56 -8.43
N VAL A 268 -9.72 -19.09 -7.96
CA VAL A 268 -9.50 -18.81 -6.54
C VAL A 268 -10.47 -17.75 -6.04
N ARG A 269 -10.68 -16.67 -6.80
CA ARG A 269 -11.63 -15.60 -6.45
C ARG A 269 -13.04 -16.13 -6.23
N GLN A 270 -13.54 -17.02 -7.11
CA GLN A 270 -14.84 -17.67 -6.92
C GLN A 270 -14.88 -18.48 -5.63
N ARG A 271 -13.82 -19.26 -5.33
CA ARG A 271 -13.75 -20.10 -4.13
C ARG A 271 -13.67 -19.28 -2.83
N ILE A 272 -13.10 -18.08 -2.87
CA ILE A 272 -12.94 -17.21 -1.69
C ILE A 272 -13.88 -16.02 -1.67
N SER A 273 -14.89 -15.99 -2.55
CA SER A 273 -15.65 -14.78 -2.85
C SER A 273 -16.28 -14.12 -1.62
N ARG A 274 -16.80 -14.93 -0.70
CA ARG A 274 -17.35 -14.49 0.59
C ARG A 274 -16.43 -13.54 1.36
N GLN A 275 -15.10 -13.73 1.27
CA GLN A 275 -14.11 -12.92 1.99
C GLN A 275 -14.04 -11.46 1.52
N PHE A 276 -14.31 -11.20 0.23
CA PHE A 276 -14.26 -9.84 -0.32
C PHE A 276 -15.63 -9.27 -0.64
N ILE A 277 -16.62 -10.09 -1.04
CA ILE A 277 -18.00 -9.64 -1.27
C ILE A 277 -18.60 -9.02 0.00
N SER A 278 -18.33 -9.62 1.16
CA SER A 278 -18.78 -9.09 2.46
C SER A 278 -18.22 -7.69 2.80
N LYS A 279 -17.10 -7.28 2.17
CA LYS A 279 -16.56 -5.92 2.32
C LYS A 279 -17.23 -4.90 1.40
N ILE A 280 -17.96 -5.36 0.40
CA ILE A 280 -18.68 -4.52 -0.58
C ILE A 280 -20.14 -4.33 -0.15
N GLN A 281 -20.69 -5.29 0.60
CA GLN A 281 -22.05 -5.19 1.12
C GLN A 281 -22.22 -3.96 2.03
N ASP A 282 -23.39 -3.33 1.97
CA ASP A 282 -23.78 -2.25 2.87
C ASP A 282 -24.10 -2.78 4.28
N SER A 283 -24.43 -1.86 5.19
CA SER A 283 -24.79 -2.20 6.57
C SER A 283 -26.04 -3.08 6.71
N GLU A 284 -26.89 -3.14 5.68
CA GLU A 284 -28.09 -3.98 5.64
C GLU A 284 -27.82 -5.34 4.98
N GLY A 285 -26.60 -5.57 4.51
CA GLY A 285 -26.19 -6.79 3.81
C GLY A 285 -26.61 -6.81 2.34
N ASN A 286 -27.04 -5.69 1.76
CA ASN A 286 -27.28 -5.61 0.33
C ASN A 286 -25.97 -5.37 -0.42
N LEU A 287 -25.88 -5.92 -1.62
CA LEU A 287 -24.73 -5.75 -2.50
C LEU A 287 -25.08 -4.75 -3.61
N PRO A 288 -24.60 -3.49 -3.56
CA PRO A 288 -24.88 -2.49 -4.58
C PRO A 288 -24.12 -2.78 -5.87
N LEU A 289 -24.86 -2.97 -6.97
CA LEU A 289 -24.32 -3.40 -8.26
C LEU A 289 -24.66 -2.43 -9.39
N ILE A 290 -23.68 -2.24 -10.29
CA ILE A 290 -23.89 -1.73 -11.65
C ILE A 290 -23.67 -2.90 -12.60
N GLN A 291 -24.67 -3.20 -13.42
CA GLN A 291 -24.61 -4.28 -14.40
C GLN A 291 -24.09 -3.76 -15.74
N ILE A 292 -23.32 -4.58 -16.46
CA ILE A 292 -22.97 -4.31 -17.86
C ILE A 292 -24.13 -4.72 -18.77
N GLY A 293 -24.56 -3.82 -19.66
CA GLY A 293 -25.65 -4.06 -20.60
C GLY A 293 -25.31 -5.13 -21.65
N SER A 294 -26.35 -5.79 -22.18
CA SER A 294 -26.22 -6.82 -23.21
C SER A 294 -25.55 -6.31 -24.49
N ASP A 295 -25.79 -5.06 -24.86
CA ASP A 295 -25.23 -4.45 -26.07
C ASP A 295 -23.69 -4.44 -26.03
N TRP A 296 -23.10 -4.35 -24.84
CA TRP A 296 -21.65 -4.47 -24.67
C TRP A 296 -21.14 -5.89 -24.84
N GLU A 297 -21.92 -6.91 -24.46
CA GLU A 297 -21.53 -8.32 -24.66
C GLU A 297 -21.44 -8.66 -26.15
N ASP A 298 -22.33 -8.10 -26.98
CA ASP A 298 -22.29 -8.25 -28.44
C ASP A 298 -21.00 -7.62 -28.99
N ILE A 299 -20.67 -6.39 -28.58
CA ILE A 299 -19.44 -5.69 -28.99
C ILE A 299 -18.18 -6.45 -28.53
N PHE A 300 -18.16 -6.96 -27.30
CA PHE A 300 -17.04 -7.75 -26.79
C PHE A 300 -16.86 -9.05 -27.56
N THR A 301 -17.96 -9.66 -28.02
CA THR A 301 -17.93 -10.88 -28.82
C THR A 301 -17.43 -10.60 -30.23
N GLU A 302 -17.82 -9.48 -30.85
CA GLU A 302 -17.34 -9.06 -32.16
C GLU A 302 -15.82 -8.80 -32.16
N HIS A 303 -15.30 -8.25 -31.07
CA HIS A 303 -13.87 -7.91 -30.92
C HIS A 303 -13.07 -8.97 -30.16
N GLU A 304 -13.63 -10.17 -30.02
CA GLU A 304 -12.99 -11.30 -29.36
C GLU A 304 -11.93 -11.90 -30.29
N THR A 305 -10.71 -12.01 -29.77
CA THR A 305 -9.57 -12.57 -30.48
C THR A 305 -9.02 -13.75 -29.68
N VAL A 306 -8.60 -14.79 -30.39
CA VAL A 306 -7.87 -15.90 -29.78
C VAL A 306 -6.39 -15.63 -29.93
N SER A 307 -5.72 -15.39 -28.81
CA SER A 307 -4.27 -15.23 -28.77
C SER A 307 -3.54 -16.53 -29.12
N GLU A 308 -2.26 -16.43 -29.47
CA GLU A 308 -1.41 -17.59 -29.77
C GLU A 308 -1.30 -18.58 -28.61
N THR A 309 -1.52 -18.13 -27.37
CA THR A 309 -1.55 -18.97 -26.16
C THR A 309 -2.93 -19.58 -25.90
N ASN A 310 -3.83 -19.54 -26.89
CA ASN A 310 -5.22 -20.01 -26.79
C ASN A 310 -6.05 -19.31 -25.70
N HIS A 311 -5.61 -18.12 -25.27
CA HIS A 311 -6.38 -17.27 -24.36
C HIS A 311 -7.29 -16.35 -25.18
N VAL A 312 -8.52 -16.21 -24.72
CA VAL A 312 -9.48 -15.26 -25.27
C VAL A 312 -9.12 -13.86 -24.78
N ASP A 313 -8.87 -12.94 -25.70
CA ASP A 313 -8.62 -11.53 -25.42
C ASP A 313 -9.61 -10.65 -26.19
N ILE A 314 -9.84 -9.42 -25.72
CA ILE A 314 -10.78 -8.48 -26.34
C ILE A 314 -10.00 -7.25 -26.80
N SER A 315 -10.00 -7.02 -28.11
CA SER A 315 -9.30 -5.89 -28.72
C SER A 315 -10.28 -4.81 -29.18
N LEU A 316 -10.74 -3.99 -28.24
CA LEU A 316 -11.63 -2.87 -28.56
C LEU A 316 -10.89 -1.74 -29.30
N PRO A 317 -11.52 -1.13 -30.32
CA PRO A 317 -11.10 0.16 -30.84
C PRO A 317 -11.06 1.21 -29.72
N PRO A 318 -10.17 2.22 -29.80
CA PRO A 318 -10.07 3.26 -28.77
C PRO A 318 -11.40 3.99 -28.50
N GLU A 319 -12.24 4.17 -29.52
CA GLU A 319 -13.56 4.79 -29.40
C GLU A 319 -14.51 3.96 -28.53
N GLU A 320 -14.59 2.66 -28.79
CA GLU A 320 -15.39 1.71 -28.02
C GLU A 320 -14.91 1.58 -26.57
N PHE A 321 -13.58 1.51 -26.39
CA PHE A 321 -12.95 1.48 -25.08
C PHE A 321 -13.33 2.71 -24.23
N ASN A 322 -13.28 3.91 -24.83
CA ASN A 322 -13.65 5.15 -24.17
C ASN A 322 -15.15 5.22 -23.89
N ARG A 323 -15.99 4.78 -24.84
CA ARG A 323 -17.44 4.77 -24.69
C ARG A 323 -17.87 3.85 -23.55
N PHE A 324 -17.29 2.66 -23.44
CA PHE A 324 -17.56 1.72 -22.36
C PHE A 324 -17.19 2.29 -20.99
N ALA A 325 -15.96 2.78 -20.84
CA ALA A 325 -15.55 3.34 -19.57
C ALA A 325 -16.41 4.54 -19.13
N GLN A 326 -16.83 5.38 -20.09
CA GLN A 326 -17.70 6.53 -19.81
C GLN A 326 -19.11 6.10 -19.40
N SER A 327 -19.66 5.03 -19.99
CA SER A 327 -20.98 4.53 -19.61
C SER A 327 -20.99 4.00 -18.18
N VAL A 328 -19.95 3.25 -17.79
CA VAL A 328 -19.75 2.77 -16.42
C VAL A 328 -19.55 3.95 -15.45
N LEU A 329 -18.67 4.90 -15.79
CA LEU A 329 -18.41 6.08 -14.95
C LEU A 329 -19.67 6.92 -14.70
N THR A 330 -20.54 7.03 -15.72
CA THR A 330 -21.82 7.74 -15.59
C THR A 330 -22.72 7.11 -14.53
N GLN A 331 -22.81 5.79 -14.49
CA GLN A 331 -23.60 5.09 -13.47
C GLN A 331 -22.95 5.16 -12.08
N ILE A 332 -21.61 5.08 -12.01
CA ILE A 332 -20.87 5.28 -10.76
C ILE A 332 -21.14 6.67 -10.17
N ASN A 333 -21.10 7.72 -11.00
CA ASN A 333 -21.34 9.09 -10.54
C ASN A 333 -22.77 9.28 -10.01
N LYS A 334 -23.77 8.62 -10.61
CA LYS A 334 -25.15 8.62 -10.09
C LYS A 334 -25.24 7.93 -8.72
N ALA A 335 -24.57 6.79 -8.54
CA ALA A 335 -24.52 6.11 -7.25
C ALA A 335 -23.78 6.93 -6.19
N ALA A 336 -22.69 7.62 -6.58
CA ALA A 336 -21.92 8.48 -5.69
C ALA A 336 -22.73 9.66 -5.15
N GLN A 337 -23.69 10.20 -5.91
CA GLN A 337 -24.63 11.24 -5.42
C GLN A 337 -25.50 10.74 -4.26
N GLN A 338 -25.70 9.43 -4.15
CA GLN A 338 -26.40 8.78 -3.05
C GLN A 338 -25.44 8.28 -1.96
N SER A 339 -24.15 8.66 -2.03
CA SER A 339 -23.07 8.16 -1.16
C SER A 339 -22.89 6.63 -1.22
N ILE A 340 -23.24 6.01 -2.35
CA ILE A 340 -23.09 4.57 -2.57
C ILE A 340 -21.84 4.31 -3.40
N PHE A 341 -21.05 3.31 -2.98
CA PHE A 341 -19.87 2.84 -3.71
C PHE A 341 -20.15 1.45 -4.32
N PRO A 342 -20.65 1.37 -5.55
CA PRO A 342 -21.09 0.11 -6.14
C PRO A 342 -19.93 -0.72 -6.70
N ALA A 343 -20.15 -2.04 -6.77
CA ALA A 343 -19.34 -2.94 -7.60
C ALA A 343 -19.94 -3.07 -9.01
N ILE A 344 -19.08 -3.32 -9.99
CA ILE A 344 -19.47 -3.64 -11.35
C ILE A 344 -19.62 -5.16 -11.44
N VAL A 345 -20.79 -5.63 -11.88
CA VAL A 345 -21.07 -7.05 -12.06
C VAL A 345 -21.11 -7.43 -13.54
N THR A 346 -20.48 -8.55 -13.87
CA THR A 346 -20.38 -9.09 -15.24
C THR A 346 -20.21 -10.61 -15.22
N SER A 347 -20.09 -11.26 -16.38
CA SER A 347 -19.81 -12.70 -16.47
C SER A 347 -18.35 -13.02 -16.12
N ALA A 348 -18.07 -14.24 -15.61
CA ALA A 348 -16.69 -14.68 -15.36
C ALA A 348 -15.80 -14.52 -16.60
N LYS A 349 -16.35 -14.77 -17.80
CA LYS A 349 -15.64 -14.63 -19.08
C LYS A 349 -15.11 -13.20 -19.30
N ARG A 350 -15.85 -12.17 -18.89
CA ARG A 350 -15.53 -10.76 -19.20
C ARG A 350 -14.88 -10.00 -18.05
N ARG A 351 -14.95 -10.51 -16.82
CA ARG A 351 -14.55 -9.82 -15.58
C ARG A 351 -13.13 -9.23 -15.64
N ARG A 352 -12.13 -10.03 -16.02
CA ARG A 352 -10.72 -9.58 -16.10
C ARG A 352 -10.51 -8.47 -17.12
N PHE A 353 -11.13 -8.58 -18.30
CA PHE A 353 -11.06 -7.56 -19.32
C PHE A 353 -11.66 -6.24 -18.81
N ILE A 354 -12.88 -6.30 -18.26
CA ILE A 354 -13.57 -5.13 -17.71
C ILE A 354 -12.74 -4.49 -16.59
N ARG A 355 -12.16 -5.29 -15.68
CA ARG A 355 -11.24 -4.81 -14.64
C ARG A 355 -10.06 -4.05 -15.24
N THR A 356 -9.47 -4.56 -16.31
CA THR A 356 -8.33 -3.93 -17.01
C THR A 356 -8.73 -2.59 -17.62
N VAL A 357 -9.88 -2.52 -18.29
CA VAL A 357 -10.42 -1.28 -18.88
C VAL A 357 -10.65 -0.22 -17.80
N LEU A 358 -11.36 -0.59 -16.72
CA LEU A 358 -11.67 0.33 -15.63
C LEU A 358 -10.40 0.80 -14.89
N HIS A 359 -9.44 -0.11 -14.66
CA HIS A 359 -8.16 0.24 -14.06
C HIS A 359 -7.38 1.25 -14.89
N ALA A 360 -7.31 1.06 -16.20
CA ALA A 360 -6.63 1.99 -17.12
C ALA A 360 -7.26 3.39 -17.10
N LYS A 361 -8.55 3.49 -16.78
CA LYS A 361 -9.28 4.76 -16.59
C LYS A 361 -9.27 5.28 -15.15
N LYS A 362 -8.47 4.68 -14.27
CA LYS A 362 -8.37 5.01 -12.85
C LYS A 362 -9.70 4.86 -12.09
N ILE A 363 -10.61 4.05 -12.61
CA ILE A 363 -11.86 3.69 -11.92
C ILE A 363 -11.52 2.56 -10.94
N ARG A 364 -11.70 2.84 -9.64
CA ARG A 364 -11.27 1.97 -8.53
C ARG A 364 -12.37 1.04 -8.01
N ASN A 365 -13.58 1.16 -8.54
CA ASN A 365 -14.70 0.33 -8.14
C ASN A 365 -14.40 -1.17 -8.38
N PRO A 366 -14.80 -2.06 -7.44
CA PRO A 366 -14.59 -3.50 -7.61
C PRO A 366 -15.29 -4.02 -8.85
N VAL A 367 -14.66 -4.96 -9.56
CA VAL A 367 -15.29 -5.71 -10.65
C VAL A 367 -15.40 -7.15 -10.23
N ILE A 368 -16.64 -7.64 -10.17
CA ILE A 368 -16.97 -8.98 -9.71
C ILE A 368 -17.73 -9.75 -10.77
N SER A 369 -17.64 -11.07 -10.74
CA SER A 369 -18.43 -11.93 -11.61
C SER A 369 -19.73 -12.38 -10.92
N TYR A 370 -20.76 -12.76 -11.70
CA TYR A 370 -21.99 -13.34 -11.14
C TYR A 370 -21.70 -14.62 -10.32
N GLU A 371 -20.72 -15.40 -10.74
CA GLU A 371 -20.27 -16.64 -10.10
C GLU A 371 -19.55 -16.40 -8.76
N GLU A 372 -19.13 -15.16 -8.48
CA GLU A 372 -18.56 -14.77 -7.18
C GLU A 372 -19.65 -14.42 -6.16
N ILE A 373 -20.90 -14.21 -6.58
CA ILE A 373 -21.99 -13.80 -5.70
C ILE A 373 -22.64 -15.04 -5.08
N ASP A 374 -22.48 -15.20 -3.76
CA ASP A 374 -23.14 -16.28 -3.02
C ASP A 374 -24.68 -16.12 -3.09
N PRO A 375 -25.46 -17.20 -3.27
CA PRO A 375 -26.93 -17.12 -3.35
C PRO A 375 -27.62 -16.48 -2.14
N THR A 376 -26.96 -16.40 -0.99
CA THR A 376 -27.48 -15.76 0.23
C THR A 376 -27.35 -14.24 0.23
N VAL A 377 -26.52 -13.68 -0.66
CA VAL A 377 -26.31 -12.24 -0.81
C VAL A 377 -27.51 -11.63 -1.53
N LYS A 378 -27.97 -10.46 -1.07
CA LYS A 378 -29.06 -9.71 -1.70
C LYS A 378 -28.50 -8.69 -2.69
N PRO A 379 -28.53 -8.94 -4.01
CA PRO A 379 -28.08 -7.95 -4.98
C PRO A 379 -29.08 -6.79 -5.07
N THR A 380 -28.56 -5.57 -5.12
CA THR A 380 -29.32 -4.34 -5.38
C THR A 380 -28.77 -3.68 -6.62
N LEU A 381 -29.51 -3.78 -7.72
CA LEU A 381 -29.12 -3.18 -8.98
C LEU A 381 -29.41 -1.68 -8.98
N LEU A 382 -28.38 -0.86 -9.08
CA LEU A 382 -28.48 0.60 -9.13
C LEU A 382 -28.64 1.13 -10.55
N GLY A 383 -28.17 0.39 -11.55
CA GLY A 383 -28.23 0.78 -12.94
C GLY A 383 -27.53 -0.19 -13.88
N VAL A 384 -27.70 0.07 -15.18
CA VAL A 384 -27.05 -0.67 -16.27
C VAL A 384 -26.16 0.30 -17.05
N ALA A 385 -24.93 -0.11 -17.29
CA ALA A 385 -23.89 0.64 -18.00
C ALA A 385 -23.71 0.16 -19.45
#